data_AF-A0A3L7NXI2-F1
#
_entry.id   AF-A0A3L7NXI2-F1
#
_cell.length_a   1.000
_cell.length_b   1.000
_cell.length_c   1.000
_cell.angle_alpha   90.00
_cell.angle_beta   90.00
_cell.angle_gamma   90.00
#
_symmetry.space_group_name_H-M   'P 1'
#
loop_
_entity.id
_entity.type
_entity.pdbx_description
1 polymer ?
#
loop_
_entity_poly.entity_id
_entity_poly.type
_entity_poly.pdbx_seq_one_letter_code
_entity_poly.pdbx_strand_id
1 'polypeptide(L)' 'MKTTVSSKGQIVLPAELREQDHILPGQQFELERLEAGQYLLKRQPAEASAGVVDWLLSCPSSDWFQPLPSESTDDL' A
#
# COMPACT_ATOMS: atom_id res chain seq x y z
N MET A 1 -0.84 -15.82 20.45
CA MET A 1 0.38 -15.06 20.13
C MET A 1 0.35 -13.73 20.87
N LYS A 2 1.49 -13.18 21.31
CA LYS A 2 1.55 -11.91 22.06
C LYS A 2 2.65 -11.03 21.47
N THR A 3 2.45 -9.72 21.54
CA THR A 3 3.39 -8.71 21.08
C THR A 3 3.47 -7.63 22.15
N THR A 4 4.59 -6.94 22.24
CA THR A 4 4.82 -5.88 23.23
C THR A 4 4.86 -4.54 22.51
N VAL A 5 4.32 -3.52 23.17
CA VAL A 5 4.42 -2.14 22.70
C VAL A 5 5.90 -1.74 22.72
N SER A 6 6.43 -1.31 21.58
CA SER A 6 7.80 -0.81 21.48
C SER A 6 7.98 0.50 22.25
N SER A 7 9.24 0.91 22.46
CA SER A 7 9.56 2.21 23.07
C SER A 7 8.98 3.41 22.30
N LYS A 8 8.63 3.23 21.03
CA LYS A 8 7.98 4.25 20.17
C LYS A 8 6.45 4.19 20.23
N GLY A 9 5.87 3.34 21.09
CA GLY A 9 4.42 3.18 21.20
C GLY A 9 3.79 2.29 20.12
N GLN A 10 4.58 1.61 19.31
CA GLN A 10 4.07 0.77 18.21
C GLN A 10 3.77 -0.65 18.67
N ILE A 11 2.63 -1.21 18.27
CA ILE A 11 2.33 -2.64 18.40
C ILE A 11 2.80 -3.34 17.12
N VAL A 12 3.79 -4.22 17.25
CA VAL A 12 4.34 -4.96 16.11
C VAL A 12 3.45 -6.17 15.83
N LEU A 13 2.97 -6.29 14.59
CA LEU A 13 2.31 -7.51 14.14
C LEU A 13 3.36 -8.63 13.95
N PRO A 14 3.17 -9.80 14.58
CA PRO A 14 4.04 -10.97 14.42
C PRO A 14 4.21 -11.36 12.95
N ALA A 15 5.37 -11.92 12.60
CA ALA A 15 5.70 -12.27 11.23
C ALA A 15 4.70 -13.26 10.64
N GLU A 16 4.26 -14.22 11.45
CA GLU A 16 3.34 -15.29 11.04
C GLU A 16 1.99 -14.72 10.56
N LEU A 17 1.45 -13.70 11.24
CA LEU A 17 0.22 -13.02 10.79
C LEU A 17 0.46 -12.18 9.54
N ARG A 18 1.61 -11.49 9.45
CA ARG A 18 1.94 -10.68 8.29
C ARG A 18 2.06 -11.52 7.02
N GLU A 19 2.66 -12.70 7.13
CA GLU A 19 2.81 -13.65 6.02
C GLU A 19 1.46 -14.27 5.63
N GLN A 20 0.70 -14.76 6.61
CA GLN A 20 -0.60 -15.38 6.37
C GLN A 20 -1.58 -14.41 5.68
N ASP A 21 -1.64 -13.16 6.14
CA ASP A 21 -2.60 -12.16 5.66
C ASP A 21 -2.02 -11.24 4.57
N HIS A 22 -0.81 -11.53 4.08
CA HIS A 22 -0.10 -10.76 3.05
C HIS A 22 -0.06 -9.26 3.38
N ILE A 23 0.31 -8.94 4.62
CA ILE A 23 0.41 -7.57 5.13
C ILE A 23 1.78 -7.01 4.74
N LEU A 24 1.74 -5.99 3.88
CA LEU A 24 2.94 -5.33 3.36
C LEU A 24 3.18 -3.97 4.04
N PRO A 25 4.45 -3.52 4.13
CA PRO A 25 4.76 -2.17 4.60
C PRO A 25 3.99 -1.10 3.80
N GLY A 26 3.50 -0.07 4.49
CA GLY A 26 2.76 1.05 3.88
C GLY A 26 1.25 0.84 3.78
N GLN A 27 0.74 -0.37 4.05
CA GLN A 27 -0.70 -0.60 4.14
C GLN A 27 -1.31 0.11 5.35
N GLN A 28 -2.51 0.65 5.16
CA GLN A 28 -3.22 1.39 6.19
C GLN A 28 -4.21 0.49 6.92
N PHE A 29 -4.33 0.72 8.23
CA PHE A 29 -5.30 0.06 9.08
C PHE A 29 -6.05 1.13 9.87
N GLU A 30 -7.37 0.97 9.94
CA GLU A 30 -8.20 1.71 10.87
C GLU A 30 -8.14 1.02 12.24
N LEU A 31 -8.05 1.83 13.30
CA LEU A 31 -7.98 1.35 14.67
C LEU A 31 -9.26 1.75 15.40
N GLU A 32 -10.01 0.76 15.87
CA GLU A 32 -11.24 0.95 16.63
C GLU A 32 -11.06 0.40 18.05
N ARG A 33 -11.48 1.16 19.06
CA ARG A 33 -11.52 0.67 20.45
C ARG A 33 -12.89 0.09 20.72
N LEU A 34 -12.95 -1.22 20.95
CA LEU A 34 -14.19 -1.91 21.30
C LEU A 34 -14.53 -1.72 22.78
N GLU A 35 -13.55 -1.97 23.65
CA GLU A 35 -13.66 -1.79 25.10
C GLU A 35 -12.30 -1.51 25.74
N ALA A 36 -12.21 -1.46 27.07
CA ALA A 36 -10.94 -1.25 27.76
C ALA A 36 -9.98 -2.44 27.54
N GLY A 37 -8.86 -2.17 26.86
CA GLY A 37 -7.85 -3.18 26.56
C GLY A 37 -8.12 -4.01 25.29
N GLN A 38 -9.26 -3.81 24.63
CA GLN A 38 -9.59 -4.48 23.36
C GLN A 38 -9.64 -3.47 22.21
N TYR A 39 -8.83 -3.74 21.19
CA TYR A 39 -8.70 -2.92 20.00
C TYR A 39 -8.84 -3.80 18.76
N LEU A 40 -9.51 -3.29 17.75
CA LEU A 40 -9.68 -3.93 16.46
C LEU A 40 -8.89 -3.16 15.42
N LEU A 41 -8.07 -3.88 14.64
CA LEU A 41 -7.38 -3.34 13.47
C LEU A 41 -8.12 -3.82 12.22
N LYS A 42 -8.66 -2.89 11.44
CA LYS A 42 -9.33 -3.17 10.16
C LYS A 42 -8.43 -2.72 9.01
N ARG A 43 -8.02 -3.65 8.14
CA ARG A 43 -7.25 -3.33 6.94
C ARG A 43 -8.09 -2.46 6.03
N GLN A 44 -7.58 -1.29 5.68
CA GLN A 44 -8.20 -0.44 4.67
C GLN A 44 -7.76 -0.92 3.28
N PRO A 45 -8.66 -0.93 2.29
CA PRO A 45 -8.26 -1.12 0.92
C PRO A 45 -7.21 -0.05 0.62
N ALA A 46 -6.08 -0.47 0.03
CA ALA A 46 -5.18 0.53 -0.52
C ALA A 46 -5.99 1.31 -1.55
N GLU A 47 -6.03 2.65 -1.45
CA GLU A 47 -6.39 3.50 -2.56
C GLU A 47 -5.27 3.40 -3.60
N ALA A 48 -5.10 2.21 -4.15
CA ALA A 48 -4.18 1.97 -5.24
C ALA A 48 -4.71 2.83 -6.38
N SER A 49 -3.97 3.87 -6.72
CA SER A 49 -4.13 4.68 -7.93
C SER A 49 -5.36 5.58 -8.04
N ALA A 50 -6.08 5.90 -6.96
CA ALA A 50 -7.07 6.99 -7.00
C ALA A 50 -6.37 8.29 -7.42
N GLY A 51 -6.72 8.80 -8.60
CA GLY A 51 -6.11 10.00 -9.16
C GLY A 51 -4.83 9.81 -9.97
N VAL A 52 -4.22 8.62 -10.06
CA VAL A 52 -3.07 8.41 -10.98
C VAL A 52 -3.55 8.40 -12.42
N VAL A 53 -4.67 7.73 -12.67
CA VAL A 53 -5.31 7.74 -14.00
C VAL A 53 -5.79 9.16 -14.32
N ASP A 54 -6.44 9.85 -13.39
CA ASP A 54 -6.85 11.25 -13.59
C ASP A 54 -5.65 12.19 -13.80
N TRP A 55 -4.53 11.97 -13.09
CA TRP A 55 -3.29 12.72 -13.28
C TRP A 55 -2.70 12.49 -14.68
N LEU A 56 -2.62 11.23 -15.14
CA LEU A 56 -2.20 10.90 -16.51
C LEU A 56 -3.14 11.52 -17.56
N LEU A 57 -4.45 11.52 -17.30
CA LEU A 57 -5.47 12.10 -18.19
C LEU A 57 -5.50 13.64 -18.14
N SER A 58 -5.02 14.26 -17.06
CA SER A 58 -4.89 15.72 -16.94
C SER A 58 -3.73 16.31 -17.74
N CYS A 59 -3.04 15.50 -18.55
CA CYS A 59 -2.01 15.98 -19.45
C CYS A 59 -2.62 17.04 -20.40
N PRO A 60 -2.14 18.30 -20.36
CA PRO A 60 -2.80 19.43 -21.03
C PRO A 60 -2.69 19.42 -22.56
N SER A 61 -1.97 18.44 -23.13
CA SER A 61 -1.78 18.29 -24.57
C SER A 61 -2.01 16.83 -24.98
N SER A 62 -3.16 16.57 -25.61
CA SER A 62 -3.31 15.40 -26.50
C SER A 62 -2.23 15.52 -27.58
N ASP A 63 -1.43 14.46 -27.80
CA ASP A 63 -0.33 14.34 -28.78
C ASP A 63 1.11 14.56 -28.27
N TRP A 64 1.35 14.66 -26.95
CA TRP A 64 2.73 14.62 -26.42
C TRP A 64 3.42 13.25 -26.61
N PHE A 65 2.67 12.16 -26.50
CA PHE A 65 3.24 10.81 -26.60
C PHE A 65 3.55 10.47 -28.06
N GLN A 66 4.83 10.53 -28.42
CA GLN A 66 5.33 10.00 -29.69
C GLN A 66 5.87 8.57 -29.45
N PRO A 67 5.36 7.55 -30.17
CA PRO A 67 5.88 6.21 -30.06
C PRO A 67 7.35 6.22 -30.52
N LEU A 68 8.25 5.81 -29.63
CA LEU A 68 9.63 5.56 -30.00
C LEU A 68 9.68 4.31 -30.88
N PRO A 69 10.48 4.29 -31.97
CA PRO A 69 10.73 3.06 -32.69
C PRO A 69 11.30 2.04 -31.71
N SER A 70 10.60 0.90 -31.57
CA SER A 70 11.03 -0.20 -30.73
C SER A 70 12.26 -0.84 -31.36
N GLU A 71 13.45 -0.44 -30.95
CA GLU A 71 14.64 -1.24 -31.24
C GLU A 71 14.59 -2.49 -30.35
N SER A 72 14.62 -3.66 -30.99
CA SER A 72 14.58 -4.95 -30.27
C SER A 72 15.81 -5.06 -29.37
N THR A 73 15.60 -5.50 -28.14
CA THR A 73 16.67 -5.86 -27.21
C THR A 73 17.21 -7.27 -27.43
N ASP A 74 16.85 -7.92 -28.55
CA ASP A 74 17.30 -9.29 -28.89
C ASP A 74 18.83 -9.45 -28.94
N ASP A 75 19.59 -8.36 -29.05
CA ASP A 75 21.06 -8.37 -29.15
C ASP A 75 21.79 -7.92 -27.85
N LEU A 76 21.10 -7.82 -26.69
CA LEU A 76 21.73 -7.56 -25.37
C LEU A 76 21.88 -8.80 -24.49
#